data_AF-A0A8C6FQT8-F1
#
_entry.id   AF-A0A8C6FQT8-F1
#
_cell.length_a   1.000
_cell.length_b   1.000
_cell.length_c   1.000
_cell.angle_alpha   90.00
_cell.angle_beta   90.00
_cell.angle_gamma   90.00
#
_symmetry.space_group_name_H-M   'P 1'
#
loop_
_entity.id
_entity.type
_entity.pdbx_description
1 polymer ?
#
loop_
_entity_poly.entity_id
_entity_poly.type
_entity_poly.pdbx_seq_one_letter_code
_entity_poly.pdbx_strand_id
1 'polypeptide(L)'
;MLRRNVLRVLSIGLPLVFAFNLLLIFYTKRIVQELILGDRQNKLQFAPSELNWTVMDRLSQLEANLQHLKQTMKLATKQSEDGVGTLATVKDEKHPFPDTAHAKEGGFFKENPHKVLFPDSELFRKWGRDLSEAQQKEAEDLFQKFGYNVYLSDRLPLNRTIPDSRDSRCHWKRYPSQLPSLSVILIFVDEALSVIQRAITSIIQRTPPQLLKEVILVDDFSSNGELKADLDEKIKLYNQKSPGLLKIIRHTKRRGLAAARNTGREAATADVVAILDAHVEVNVGWAEPILARIQEDRTVIVSPVFDNILFDTFELIKYALAVDGFDWELWCRYDALPKDWIDLHDVTAPVRSPSIMGILAANRLFLEEIGSLDAGMLTYGGENVELSLRVWQCGGRIEVLPCSRVAHLERHHKPYSLDLTIPMKRNALRVAEIWMDEYKDMVYMAWNIPLQNSGIDFGDISSRMALREKLKCKTFDWYLKNVYPLLKPVRSIVAYGRMKNTLDERICLDQGAVPGNTPIMHHCHQYSPQNVYYHLTGEFYVGPLIAQRDADDRCLTDPGEGEKPTLEPCSKAVKDRLNIHWDFKPGRAVINRVTKRCLEMKKDVWGGYTLVLQACTAQVWTIQYTVRNWGSD
;
A
#
# COMPACT_ATOMS: atom_id res chain seq x y z
N MET A 1 -1.80 54.16 -3.28
CA MET A 1 -0.55 53.74 -3.96
C MET A 1 -0.18 52.26 -3.77
N LEU A 2 -0.66 51.55 -2.73
CA LEU A 2 -0.26 50.16 -2.44
C LEU A 2 -0.78 49.08 -3.43
N ARG A 3 -1.96 49.22 -4.04
CA ARG A 3 -2.53 48.22 -4.99
C ARG A 3 -1.80 48.14 -6.34
N ARG A 4 -1.14 49.22 -6.78
CA ARG A 4 -0.46 49.28 -8.09
C ARG A 4 0.92 48.61 -8.07
N ASN A 5 1.58 48.54 -6.91
CA ASN A 5 2.87 47.87 -6.76
C ASN A 5 2.75 46.35 -6.64
N VAL A 6 1.69 45.82 -6.02
CA VAL A 6 1.44 44.38 -5.91
C VAL A 6 1.17 43.74 -7.27
N LEU A 7 0.38 44.39 -8.14
CA LEU A 7 0.14 43.90 -9.51
C LEU A 7 1.40 43.94 -10.40
N ARG A 8 2.31 44.89 -10.21
CA ARG A 8 3.59 44.96 -10.96
C ARG A 8 4.59 43.89 -10.51
N VAL A 9 4.63 43.58 -9.21
CA VAL A 9 5.48 42.52 -8.66
C VAL A 9 4.99 41.13 -9.08
N LEU A 10 3.66 40.91 -9.15
CA LEU A 10 3.08 39.66 -9.64
C LEU A 10 3.18 39.49 -11.17
N SER A 11 3.06 40.57 -11.96
CA SER A 11 3.11 40.50 -13.43
C SER A 11 4.52 40.41 -14.02
N ILE A 12 5.56 40.80 -13.26
CA ILE A 12 6.97 40.77 -13.73
C ILE A 12 7.82 39.79 -12.92
N GLY A 13 7.66 39.73 -11.60
CA GLY A 13 8.49 38.89 -10.71
C GLY A 13 8.19 37.40 -10.84
N LEU A 14 6.91 37.03 -10.94
CA LEU A 14 6.51 35.61 -11.02
C LEU A 14 6.94 34.95 -12.35
N PRO A 15 6.76 35.58 -13.54
CA PRO A 15 7.29 35.05 -14.78
C PRO A 15 8.81 34.90 -14.80
N LEU A 16 9.54 35.80 -14.15
CA LEU A 16 11.00 35.74 -13.99
C LEU A 16 11.41 34.54 -13.12
N VAL A 17 10.68 34.25 -12.04
CA VAL A 17 10.91 33.06 -11.19
C VAL A 17 10.63 31.77 -11.96
N PHE A 18 9.55 31.70 -12.76
CA PHE A 18 9.29 30.54 -13.61
C PHE A 18 10.35 30.38 -14.71
N ALA A 19 10.79 31.48 -15.33
CA ALA A 19 11.84 31.45 -16.34
C ALA A 19 13.18 30.97 -15.74
N PHE A 20 13.53 31.44 -14.53
CA PHE A 20 14.75 31.02 -13.83
C PHE A 20 14.71 29.54 -13.43
N ASN A 21 13.59 29.05 -12.89
CA ASN A 21 13.42 27.63 -12.54
C ASN A 21 13.44 26.73 -13.79
N LEU A 22 12.81 27.15 -14.89
CA LEU A 22 12.90 26.42 -16.17
C LEU A 22 14.34 26.40 -16.68
N LEU A 23 15.05 27.52 -16.65
CA LEU A 23 16.46 27.58 -17.03
C LEU A 23 17.34 26.66 -16.18
N LEU A 24 17.06 26.58 -14.87
CA LEU A 24 17.77 25.68 -13.96
C LEU A 24 17.49 24.20 -14.27
N ILE A 25 16.24 23.87 -14.60
CA ILE A 25 15.83 22.51 -15.03
C ILE A 25 16.50 22.17 -16.37
N PHE A 26 16.50 23.07 -17.36
CA PHE A 26 17.19 22.86 -18.63
C PHE A 26 18.70 22.69 -18.45
N TYR A 27 19.32 23.50 -17.59
CA TYR A 27 20.74 23.43 -17.31
C TYR A 27 21.11 22.11 -16.62
N THR A 28 20.34 21.68 -15.61
CA THR A 28 20.55 20.39 -14.94
C THR A 28 20.30 19.21 -15.87
N LYS A 29 19.24 19.26 -16.70
CA LYS A 29 18.94 18.25 -17.73
C LYS A 29 20.10 18.10 -18.73
N ARG A 30 20.69 19.22 -19.16
CA ARG A 30 21.85 19.24 -20.06
C ARG A 30 23.10 18.64 -19.41
N ILE A 31 23.38 18.97 -18.15
CA ILE A 31 24.50 18.38 -17.40
C ILE A 31 24.30 16.87 -17.23
N VAL A 32 23.09 16.43 -16.89
CA VAL A 32 22.77 15.00 -16.76
C VAL A 32 22.89 14.29 -18.12
N GLN A 33 22.48 14.92 -19.22
CA GLN A 33 22.68 14.40 -20.58
C GLN A 33 24.17 14.29 -20.96
N GLU A 34 24.99 15.29 -20.65
CA GLU A 34 26.43 15.27 -20.92
C GLU A 34 27.14 14.21 -20.06
N LEU A 35 26.70 13.98 -18.83
CA LEU A 35 27.18 12.88 -17.97
C LEU A 35 26.79 11.50 -18.53
N ILE A 36 25.55 11.33 -19.00
CA ILE A 36 25.08 10.07 -19.64
C ILE A 36 25.81 9.80 -20.96
N LEU A 37 26.10 10.84 -21.75
CA LEU A 37 26.82 10.74 -23.03
C LEU A 37 28.33 10.56 -22.85
N GLY A 38 28.93 11.15 -21.82
CA GLY A 38 30.33 10.96 -21.45
C GLY A 38 30.65 9.53 -20.99
N ASP A 39 29.71 8.89 -20.30
CA ASP A 39 29.82 7.49 -19.84
C ASP A 39 29.83 6.48 -21.01
N ARG A 40 29.32 6.86 -22.20
CA ARG A 40 29.37 6.02 -23.42
C ARG A 40 30.75 5.96 -24.09
N GLN A 41 31.66 6.89 -23.83
CA GLN A 41 32.99 6.91 -24.48
C GLN A 41 34.05 6.09 -23.74
N ASN A 42 33.86 5.78 -22.45
CA ASN A 42 34.74 4.88 -21.69
C ASN A 42 34.15 3.46 -21.69
N LYS A 43 34.62 2.60 -22.58
CA LYS A 43 34.22 1.19 -22.63
C LYS A 43 34.77 0.40 -21.43
N LEU A 44 33.89 -0.02 -20.52
CA LEU A 44 33.75 -1.43 -20.12
C LEU A 44 32.26 -1.68 -19.74
N GLN A 45 31.71 -2.80 -20.20
CA GLN A 45 30.27 -3.16 -20.24
C GLN A 45 29.45 -2.85 -18.97
N PHE A 46 28.62 -1.81 -18.99
CA PHE A 46 27.34 -1.73 -18.25
C PHE A 46 26.34 -0.85 -19.03
N ALA A 47 25.06 -1.25 -19.05
CA ALA A 47 23.98 -0.41 -19.58
C ALA A 47 23.75 0.79 -18.63
N PRO A 48 23.37 1.99 -19.13
CA PRO A 48 23.14 3.14 -18.26
C PRO A 48 22.03 2.80 -17.25
N SER A 49 22.31 2.98 -15.95
CA SER A 49 21.41 2.59 -14.86
C SER A 49 20.03 3.24 -15.02
N GLU A 50 18.95 2.48 -14.79
CA GLU A 50 17.56 2.95 -14.85
C GLU A 50 17.35 4.26 -14.06
N LEU A 51 18.06 4.42 -12.93
CA LEU A 51 18.04 5.62 -12.09
C LEU A 51 18.38 6.93 -12.84
N ASN A 52 19.31 6.90 -13.79
CA ASN A 52 19.69 8.08 -14.59
C ASN A 52 18.58 8.48 -15.57
N TRP A 53 17.88 7.49 -16.12
CA TRP A 53 16.70 7.72 -16.95
C TRP A 53 15.49 8.16 -16.11
N THR A 54 15.32 7.62 -14.91
CA THR A 54 14.30 8.06 -13.94
C THR A 54 14.52 9.51 -13.47
N VAL A 55 15.77 9.96 -13.31
CA VAL A 55 16.07 11.36 -12.99
C VAL A 55 15.74 12.28 -14.17
N MET A 56 16.05 11.87 -15.40
CA MET A 56 15.66 12.60 -16.61
C MET A 56 14.14 12.68 -16.79
N ASP A 57 13.43 11.60 -16.44
CA ASP A 57 11.97 11.50 -16.45
C ASP A 57 11.35 12.46 -15.42
N ARG A 58 11.82 12.42 -14.17
CA ARG A 58 11.39 13.34 -13.10
C ARG A 58 11.68 14.80 -13.43
N LEU A 59 12.83 15.12 -14.02
CA LEU A 59 13.14 16.48 -14.47
C LEU A 59 12.23 16.94 -15.60
N SER A 60 11.88 16.04 -16.53
CA SER A 60 10.94 16.32 -17.64
C SER A 60 9.51 16.53 -17.12
N GLN A 61 9.10 15.75 -16.12
CA GLN A 61 7.80 15.90 -15.48
C GLN A 61 7.70 17.18 -14.63
N LEU A 62 8.79 17.59 -13.95
CA LEU A 62 8.86 18.89 -13.27
C LEU A 62 8.78 20.06 -14.26
N GLU A 63 9.43 19.93 -15.41
CA GLU A 63 9.36 20.90 -16.51
C GLU A 63 7.92 21.05 -17.03
N ALA A 64 7.24 19.92 -17.30
CA ALA A 64 5.86 19.88 -17.75
C ALA A 64 4.90 20.48 -16.71
N ASN A 65 5.09 20.16 -15.43
CA ASN A 65 4.30 20.70 -14.33
C ASN A 65 4.48 22.22 -14.19
N LEU A 66 5.71 22.75 -14.32
CA LEU A 66 5.97 24.20 -14.30
C LEU A 66 5.32 24.91 -15.50
N GLN A 67 5.35 24.30 -16.68
CA GLN A 67 4.71 24.85 -17.89
C GLN A 67 3.18 24.83 -17.76
N HIS A 68 2.60 23.74 -17.26
CA HIS A 68 1.17 23.65 -16.98
C HIS A 68 0.74 24.71 -15.97
N LEU A 69 1.45 24.84 -14.84
CA LEU A 69 1.16 25.85 -13.82
C LEU A 69 1.22 27.28 -14.39
N LYS A 70 2.22 27.57 -15.24
CA LYS A 70 2.34 28.85 -15.97
C LYS A 70 1.12 29.10 -16.87
N GLN A 71 0.60 28.07 -17.52
CA GLN A 71 -0.55 28.17 -18.43
C GLN A 71 -1.87 28.34 -17.67
N THR A 72 -2.07 27.60 -16.57
CA THR A 72 -3.21 27.76 -15.66
C THR A 72 -3.24 29.15 -15.04
N MET A 73 -2.08 29.67 -14.62
CA MET A 73 -1.96 31.03 -14.09
C MET A 73 -2.29 32.10 -15.14
N LYS A 74 -1.91 31.89 -16.40
CA LYS A 74 -2.23 32.78 -17.52
C LYS A 74 -3.72 32.79 -17.85
N LEU A 75 -4.40 31.65 -17.71
CA LEU A 75 -5.86 31.54 -17.81
C LEU A 75 -6.57 32.24 -16.64
N ALA A 76 -6.06 32.08 -15.41
CA ALA A 76 -6.61 32.73 -14.22
C ALA A 76 -6.46 34.27 -14.25
N THR A 77 -5.38 34.79 -14.84
CA THR A 77 -5.23 36.25 -15.06
C THR A 77 -6.18 36.78 -16.13
N LYS A 78 -6.47 35.99 -17.17
CA LYS A 78 -7.41 36.34 -18.23
C LYS A 78 -8.86 36.36 -17.74
N GLN A 79 -9.23 35.42 -16.87
CA GLN A 79 -10.56 35.38 -16.23
C GLN A 79 -10.80 36.52 -15.24
N SER A 80 -9.75 37.18 -14.71
CA SER A 80 -9.91 38.37 -13.87
C SER A 80 -10.07 39.67 -14.67
N GLU A 81 -9.83 39.65 -15.99
CA GLU A 81 -9.98 40.81 -16.88
C GLU A 81 -11.34 40.84 -17.61
N ASP A 82 -11.97 39.68 -17.85
CA ASP A 82 -13.24 39.58 -18.61
C ASP A 82 -14.53 39.68 -17.76
N GLY A 83 -14.41 40.03 -16.48
CA GLY A 83 -15.53 40.11 -15.52
C GLY A 83 -16.33 41.42 -15.51
N VAL A 84 -16.75 41.95 -16.67
CA VAL A 84 -17.79 43.01 -16.75
C VAL A 84 -18.61 42.87 -18.04
N GLY A 85 -19.90 42.47 -17.95
CA GLY A 85 -20.92 42.80 -18.97
C GLY A 85 -21.93 41.72 -19.42
N THR A 86 -23.07 41.67 -18.72
CA THR A 86 -24.50 41.56 -19.17
C THR A 86 -25.07 40.44 -20.07
N LEU A 87 -26.28 40.00 -19.65
CA LEU A 87 -27.24 39.01 -20.18
C LEU A 87 -27.72 39.18 -21.64
N ALA A 88 -28.03 38.04 -22.30
CA ALA A 88 -29.25 37.84 -23.11
C ALA A 88 -29.60 36.35 -23.31
N THR A 89 -30.89 36.05 -23.39
CA THR A 89 -31.59 34.75 -23.32
C THR A 89 -31.90 34.09 -24.67
N VAL A 90 -31.80 32.74 -24.68
CA VAL A 90 -32.66 31.67 -25.26
C VAL A 90 -33.21 31.79 -26.70
N LYS A 91 -33.00 30.74 -27.53
CA LYS A 91 -34.06 29.98 -28.25
C LYS A 91 -33.56 28.70 -28.96
N ASP A 92 -34.40 27.66 -28.85
CA ASP A 92 -34.38 26.36 -29.54
C ASP A 92 -34.47 26.46 -31.07
N GLU A 93 -33.97 25.45 -31.80
CA GLU A 93 -34.79 24.70 -32.79
C GLU A 93 -34.10 23.45 -33.39
N LYS A 94 -34.96 22.51 -33.79
CA LYS A 94 -34.73 21.11 -34.20
C LYS A 94 -34.19 20.93 -35.63
N HIS A 95 -33.60 19.76 -35.86
CA HIS A 95 -33.26 19.12 -37.16
C HIS A 95 -34.39 19.14 -38.21
N PRO A 96 -34.06 19.04 -39.52
CA PRO A 96 -34.08 17.72 -40.20
C PRO A 96 -32.99 17.48 -41.27
N PHE A 97 -32.71 16.19 -41.54
CA PHE A 97 -31.97 15.66 -42.71
C PHE A 97 -32.79 15.82 -44.02
N PRO A 98 -32.18 15.77 -45.23
CA PRO A 98 -32.10 14.49 -45.96
C PRO A 98 -30.88 14.26 -46.90
N ASP A 99 -30.51 12.97 -46.99
CA ASP A 99 -30.20 12.12 -48.15
C ASP A 99 -29.02 12.33 -49.15
N THR A 100 -28.18 11.27 -49.13
CA THR A 100 -27.58 10.46 -50.21
C THR A 100 -26.68 11.09 -51.29
N ALA A 101 -25.42 10.62 -51.37
CA ALA A 101 -24.77 10.22 -52.62
C ALA A 101 -23.45 9.44 -52.40
N HIS A 102 -23.45 8.21 -52.92
CA HIS A 102 -22.36 7.47 -53.58
C HIS A 102 -21.00 7.18 -52.91
N ALA A 103 -20.76 5.86 -52.79
CA ALA A 103 -19.49 5.22 -52.52
C ALA A 103 -18.43 5.49 -53.61
N LYS A 104 -17.16 5.67 -53.18
CA LYS A 104 -15.96 5.32 -53.93
C LYS A 104 -14.90 4.73 -53.00
N GLU A 105 -14.11 3.86 -53.61
CA GLU A 105 -13.28 2.80 -53.06
C GLU A 105 -12.07 3.25 -52.21
N GLY A 106 -11.73 2.40 -51.24
CA GLY A 106 -10.41 1.79 -51.14
C GLY A 106 -9.20 2.72 -50.97
N GLY A 107 -8.95 3.13 -49.73
CA GLY A 107 -7.64 3.63 -49.30
C GLY A 107 -7.21 2.92 -48.02
N PHE A 108 -6.10 2.17 -48.09
CA PHE A 108 -5.37 1.71 -46.90
C PHE A 108 -4.94 2.93 -46.10
N PHE A 109 -5.67 3.28 -45.04
CA PHE A 109 -5.20 4.25 -44.06
C PHE A 109 -4.06 3.60 -43.27
N LYS A 110 -2.83 4.04 -43.55
CA LYS A 110 -1.77 3.97 -42.54
C LYS A 110 -2.18 4.95 -41.43
N GLU A 111 -2.74 4.42 -40.35
CA GLU A 111 -2.96 5.22 -39.14
C GLU A 111 -1.62 5.77 -38.67
N ASN A 112 -1.51 7.11 -38.67
CA ASN A 112 -0.45 7.79 -37.94
C ASN A 112 -0.66 7.43 -36.46
N PRO A 113 0.35 6.89 -35.75
CA PRO A 113 0.19 6.60 -34.33
C PRO A 113 -0.20 7.90 -33.62
N HIS A 114 -1.35 7.88 -32.94
CA HIS A 114 -1.86 9.03 -32.21
C HIS A 114 -0.81 9.50 -31.19
N LYS A 115 -0.66 10.82 -31.07
CA LYS A 115 0.26 11.43 -30.10
C LYS A 115 -0.18 11.03 -28.69
N VAL A 116 0.74 10.49 -27.90
CA VAL A 116 0.52 10.23 -26.46
C VAL A 116 0.54 11.56 -25.72
N LEU A 117 -0.59 11.96 -25.13
CA LEU A 117 -0.75 13.23 -24.42
C LEU A 117 -0.15 13.21 -23.01
N PHE A 118 -0.13 12.03 -22.37
CA PHE A 118 0.34 11.84 -21.00
C PHE A 118 1.49 10.81 -20.98
N PRO A 119 2.69 11.17 -21.48
CA PRO A 119 3.82 10.24 -21.59
C PRO A 119 4.32 9.73 -20.23
N ASP A 120 4.11 10.51 -19.17
CA ASP A 120 4.57 10.18 -17.81
C ASP A 120 3.51 9.43 -16.98
N SER A 121 2.31 9.20 -17.54
CA SER A 121 1.26 8.45 -16.83
C SER A 121 1.51 6.95 -16.92
N GLU A 122 1.49 6.29 -15.76
CA GLU A 122 1.66 4.84 -15.65
C GLU A 122 0.57 4.06 -16.42
N LEU A 123 -0.61 4.65 -16.58
CA LEU A 123 -1.73 4.05 -17.33
C LEU A 123 -1.36 3.77 -18.80
N PHE A 124 -0.65 4.69 -19.46
CA PHE A 124 -0.41 4.62 -20.91
C PHE A 124 0.91 3.92 -21.29
N ARG A 125 1.65 3.37 -20.31
CA ARG A 125 2.92 2.67 -20.59
C ARG A 125 2.70 1.43 -21.47
N LYS A 126 1.68 0.65 -21.15
CA LYS A 126 1.36 -0.63 -21.82
C LYS A 126 0.05 -0.61 -22.62
N TRP A 127 -0.83 0.36 -22.38
CA TRP A 127 -2.17 0.41 -22.94
C TRP A 127 -2.51 1.78 -23.55
N GLY A 128 -3.47 1.84 -24.48
CA GLY A 128 -4.10 3.09 -24.94
C GLY A 128 -3.34 3.91 -25.99
N ARG A 129 -2.38 3.33 -26.71
CA ARG A 129 -1.60 4.02 -27.77
C ARG A 129 -2.41 4.39 -29.02
N ASP A 130 -3.52 3.71 -29.21
CA ASP A 130 -4.48 3.86 -30.31
C ASP A 130 -5.62 4.82 -29.98
N LEU A 131 -5.67 5.34 -28.75
CA LEU A 131 -6.72 6.26 -28.32
C LEU A 131 -6.53 7.66 -28.90
N SER A 132 -7.64 8.26 -29.32
CA SER A 132 -7.67 9.68 -29.65
C SER A 132 -7.33 10.55 -28.43
N GLU A 133 -6.92 11.79 -28.69
CA GLU A 133 -6.60 12.76 -27.63
C GLU A 133 -7.74 12.95 -26.61
N ALA A 134 -9.00 12.92 -27.05
CA ALA A 134 -10.15 13.05 -26.15
C ALA A 134 -10.32 11.82 -25.24
N GLN A 135 -10.14 10.62 -25.80
CA GLN A 135 -10.23 9.37 -25.06
C GLN A 135 -9.08 9.22 -24.05
N GLN A 136 -7.87 9.67 -24.41
CA GLN A 136 -6.75 9.70 -23.46
C GLN A 136 -7.05 10.60 -22.26
N LYS A 137 -7.66 11.78 -22.46
CA LYS A 137 -8.05 12.67 -21.36
C LYS A 137 -9.08 12.04 -20.45
N GLU A 138 -10.13 11.45 -21.03
CA GLU A 138 -11.17 10.73 -20.26
C GLU A 138 -10.57 9.59 -19.44
N ALA A 139 -9.70 8.78 -20.05
CA ALA A 139 -9.05 7.65 -19.39
C ALA A 139 -8.11 8.10 -18.25
N GLU A 140 -7.34 9.16 -18.46
CA GLU A 140 -6.46 9.73 -17.43
C GLU A 140 -7.25 10.30 -16.25
N ASP A 141 -8.30 11.09 -16.52
CA ASP A 141 -9.15 11.67 -15.47
C ASP A 141 -9.79 10.58 -14.59
N LEU A 142 -10.27 9.51 -15.23
CA LEU A 142 -10.80 8.34 -14.55
C LEU A 142 -9.72 7.58 -13.76
N PHE A 143 -8.53 7.40 -14.33
CA PHE A 143 -7.41 6.75 -13.65
C PHE A 143 -6.95 7.52 -12.42
N GLN A 144 -6.85 8.85 -12.49
CA GLN A 144 -6.53 9.68 -11.33
C GLN A 144 -7.62 9.59 -10.25
N LYS A 145 -8.90 9.53 -10.66
CA LYS A 145 -10.04 9.44 -9.75
C LYS A 145 -10.14 8.08 -9.03
N PHE A 146 -9.86 6.97 -9.70
CA PHE A 146 -10.11 5.63 -9.16
C PHE A 146 -8.83 4.83 -8.83
N GLY A 147 -7.68 5.19 -9.40
CA GLY A 147 -6.41 4.48 -9.23
C GLY A 147 -6.22 3.28 -10.15
N TYR A 148 -7.10 3.10 -11.14
CA TYR A 148 -7.05 2.04 -12.16
C TYR A 148 -7.87 2.44 -13.40
N ASN A 149 -7.77 1.67 -14.49
CA ASN A 149 -8.34 1.98 -15.80
C ASN A 149 -9.86 1.77 -15.89
N VAL A 150 -10.64 2.68 -15.31
CA VAL A 150 -12.11 2.63 -15.42
C VAL A 150 -12.58 2.77 -16.86
N TYR A 151 -11.90 3.56 -17.69
CA TYR A 151 -12.24 3.71 -19.11
C TYR A 151 -12.30 2.35 -19.83
N LEU A 152 -11.31 1.50 -19.61
CA LEU A 152 -11.31 0.13 -20.13
C LEU A 152 -12.37 -0.72 -19.43
N SER A 153 -12.46 -0.65 -18.10
CA SER A 153 -13.46 -1.40 -17.32
C SER A 153 -14.89 -1.20 -17.84
N ASP A 154 -15.28 0.03 -18.14
CA ASP A 154 -16.64 0.35 -18.61
C ASP A 154 -16.96 -0.27 -19.97
N ARG A 155 -15.93 -0.63 -20.74
CA ARG A 155 -16.02 -1.25 -22.07
C ARG A 155 -15.83 -2.77 -22.04
N LEU A 156 -15.47 -3.35 -20.89
CA LEU A 156 -15.36 -4.78 -20.70
C LEU A 156 -16.71 -5.40 -20.31
N PRO A 157 -17.07 -6.59 -20.85
CA PRO A 157 -18.27 -7.30 -20.42
C PRO A 157 -18.25 -7.55 -18.90
N LEU A 158 -19.38 -7.30 -18.23
CA LEU A 158 -19.55 -7.59 -16.80
C LEU A 158 -19.44 -9.10 -16.48
N ASN A 159 -19.69 -9.94 -17.47
CA ASN A 159 -19.60 -11.40 -17.40
C ASN A 159 -18.39 -11.96 -18.18
N ARG A 160 -17.32 -11.16 -18.34
CA ARG A 160 -16.11 -11.63 -19.03
C ARG A 160 -15.57 -12.92 -18.40
N THR A 161 -15.03 -13.80 -19.22
CA THR A 161 -14.35 -15.01 -18.76
C THR A 161 -12.96 -14.67 -18.21
N ILE A 162 -12.55 -15.33 -17.13
CA ILE A 162 -11.18 -15.30 -16.63
C ILE A 162 -10.58 -16.71 -16.69
N PRO A 163 -9.25 -16.84 -16.86
CA PRO A 163 -8.60 -18.15 -16.85
C PRO A 163 -8.82 -18.89 -15.52
N ASP A 164 -8.99 -20.21 -15.58
CA ASP A 164 -8.91 -21.05 -14.38
C ASP A 164 -7.44 -21.15 -13.95
N SER A 165 -7.10 -20.38 -12.92
CA SER A 165 -5.73 -20.23 -12.43
C SER A 165 -5.35 -21.29 -11.37
N ARG A 166 -6.28 -22.18 -11.01
CA ARG A 166 -6.07 -23.24 -10.02
C ARG A 166 -5.02 -24.25 -10.50
N ASP A 167 -4.48 -25.01 -9.56
CA ASP A 167 -3.68 -26.19 -9.92
C ASP A 167 -4.59 -27.28 -10.49
N SER A 168 -4.14 -27.97 -11.55
CA SER A 168 -4.88 -29.07 -12.19
C SER A 168 -5.42 -30.13 -11.20
N ARG A 169 -4.75 -30.35 -10.07
CA ARG A 169 -5.19 -31.29 -9.03
C ARG A 169 -6.46 -30.83 -8.30
N CYS A 170 -6.72 -29.53 -8.22
CA CYS A 170 -7.94 -28.99 -7.63
C CYS A 170 -9.20 -29.37 -8.41
N HIS A 171 -9.09 -29.69 -9.69
CA HIS A 171 -10.23 -30.07 -10.55
C HIS A 171 -10.79 -31.45 -10.18
N TRP A 172 -9.96 -32.30 -9.57
CA TRP A 172 -10.33 -33.66 -9.18
C TRP A 172 -10.79 -33.76 -7.72
N LYS A 173 -10.69 -32.66 -6.96
CA LYS A 173 -11.11 -32.61 -5.56
C LYS A 173 -12.63 -32.65 -5.49
N ARG A 174 -13.15 -33.61 -4.70
CA ARG A 174 -14.58 -33.76 -4.45
C ARG A 174 -14.93 -33.19 -3.09
N TYR A 175 -16.02 -32.46 -3.03
CA TYR A 175 -16.55 -31.88 -1.79
C TYR A 175 -17.85 -32.60 -1.39
N PRO A 176 -18.25 -32.56 -0.11
CA PRO A 176 -19.56 -33.06 0.32
C PRO A 176 -20.70 -32.47 -0.53
N SER A 177 -21.74 -33.26 -0.77
CA SER A 177 -22.91 -32.81 -1.55
C SER A 177 -23.75 -31.78 -0.80
N GLN A 178 -23.74 -31.82 0.54
CA GLN A 178 -24.43 -30.87 1.41
C GLN A 178 -23.40 -29.94 2.05
N LEU A 179 -23.28 -28.73 1.50
CA LEU A 179 -22.42 -27.67 2.03
C LEU A 179 -23.27 -26.60 2.73
N PRO A 180 -22.68 -25.86 3.70
CA PRO A 180 -23.35 -24.74 4.34
C PRO A 180 -23.72 -23.64 3.35
N SER A 181 -24.75 -22.86 3.67
CA SER A 181 -25.15 -21.69 2.89
C SER A 181 -24.13 -20.54 3.01
N LEU A 182 -24.02 -19.73 1.97
CA LEU A 182 -23.07 -18.62 1.84
C LEU A 182 -23.78 -17.27 1.68
N SER A 183 -23.41 -16.30 2.53
CA SER A 183 -23.65 -14.87 2.33
C SER A 183 -22.34 -14.22 1.86
N VAL A 184 -22.34 -13.56 0.71
CA VAL A 184 -21.18 -12.78 0.26
C VAL A 184 -21.38 -11.31 0.63
N ILE A 185 -20.40 -10.68 1.25
CA ILE A 185 -20.46 -9.28 1.68
C ILE A 185 -19.44 -8.49 0.86
N LEU A 186 -19.89 -7.46 0.15
CA LEU A 186 -19.05 -6.51 -0.57
C LEU A 186 -19.15 -5.15 0.11
N ILE A 187 -18.02 -4.62 0.56
CA ILE A 187 -17.92 -3.29 1.16
C ILE A 187 -17.27 -2.33 0.17
N PHE A 188 -17.77 -1.09 0.10
CA PHE A 188 -17.23 -0.11 -0.85
C PHE A 188 -17.39 1.34 -0.39
N VAL A 189 -16.46 2.16 -0.90
CA VAL A 189 -16.52 3.63 -0.89
C VAL A 189 -16.04 4.09 -2.26
N ASP A 190 -16.90 4.81 -2.98
CA ASP A 190 -16.56 5.45 -4.26
C ASP A 190 -15.90 4.50 -5.27
N GLU A 191 -16.39 3.26 -5.34
CA GLU A 191 -16.00 2.29 -6.36
C GLU A 191 -16.54 2.66 -7.75
N ALA A 192 -15.84 2.25 -8.81
CA ALA A 192 -16.38 2.39 -10.16
C ALA A 192 -17.59 1.47 -10.36
N LEU A 193 -18.65 1.99 -11.01
CA LEU A 193 -19.90 1.25 -11.20
C LEU A 193 -19.68 -0.06 -11.99
N SER A 194 -18.89 -0.04 -13.06
CA SER A 194 -18.58 -1.24 -13.86
C SER A 194 -17.84 -2.31 -13.05
N VAL A 195 -16.97 -1.90 -12.11
CA VAL A 195 -16.17 -2.81 -11.29
C VAL A 195 -17.03 -3.53 -10.25
N ILE A 196 -17.85 -2.80 -9.47
CA ILE A 196 -18.75 -3.43 -8.49
C ILE A 196 -19.79 -4.33 -9.17
N GLN A 197 -20.30 -3.92 -10.33
CA GLN A 197 -21.21 -4.75 -11.12
C GLN A 197 -20.54 -6.03 -11.63
N ARG A 198 -19.27 -5.95 -12.04
CA ARG A 198 -18.51 -7.13 -12.47
C ARG A 198 -18.26 -8.08 -11.30
N ALA A 199 -17.96 -7.57 -10.10
CA ALA A 199 -17.83 -8.37 -8.89
C ALA A 199 -19.13 -9.13 -8.58
N ILE A 200 -20.27 -8.42 -8.54
CA ILE A 200 -21.60 -9.03 -8.32
C ILE A 200 -21.88 -10.12 -9.37
N THR A 201 -21.67 -9.80 -10.65
CA THR A 201 -21.93 -10.72 -11.76
C THR A 201 -21.07 -11.98 -11.65
N SER A 202 -19.78 -11.81 -11.35
CA SER A 202 -18.81 -12.88 -11.15
C SER A 202 -19.22 -13.82 -10.02
N ILE A 203 -19.61 -13.27 -8.86
CA ILE A 203 -20.06 -14.05 -7.69
C ILE A 203 -21.32 -14.86 -8.04
N ILE A 204 -22.32 -14.23 -8.64
CA ILE A 204 -23.58 -14.91 -8.98
C ILE A 204 -23.36 -16.02 -10.00
N GLN A 205 -22.55 -15.78 -11.04
CA GLN A 205 -22.36 -16.74 -12.13
C GLN A 205 -21.45 -17.92 -11.76
N ARG A 206 -20.52 -17.75 -10.81
CA ARG A 206 -19.51 -18.76 -10.46
C ARG A 206 -19.72 -19.39 -9.08
N THR A 207 -20.84 -19.11 -8.44
CA THR A 207 -21.25 -19.75 -7.20
C THR A 207 -22.51 -20.59 -7.45
N PRO A 208 -22.54 -21.88 -7.09
CA PRO A 208 -23.74 -22.70 -7.28
C PRO A 208 -24.97 -22.08 -6.59
N PRO A 209 -26.13 -21.96 -7.27
CA PRO A 209 -27.31 -21.27 -6.74
C PRO A 209 -27.83 -21.80 -5.39
N GLN A 210 -27.66 -23.10 -5.14
CA GLN A 210 -28.05 -23.74 -3.88
C GLN A 210 -27.15 -23.35 -2.69
N LEU A 211 -25.95 -22.81 -2.95
CA LEU A 211 -25.00 -22.36 -1.93
C LEU A 211 -25.13 -20.86 -1.67
N LEU A 212 -25.35 -20.06 -2.72
CA LEU A 212 -25.43 -18.60 -2.61
C LEU A 212 -26.80 -18.15 -2.09
N LYS A 213 -26.88 -17.82 -0.80
CA LYS A 213 -28.11 -17.35 -0.17
C LYS A 213 -28.38 -15.88 -0.48
N GLU A 214 -27.33 -15.05 -0.41
CA GLU A 214 -27.44 -13.60 -0.58
C GLU A 214 -26.07 -12.97 -0.88
N VAL A 215 -26.11 -11.80 -1.53
CA VAL A 215 -24.98 -10.88 -1.65
C VAL A 215 -25.39 -9.54 -1.02
N ILE A 216 -24.63 -9.12 -0.02
CA ILE A 216 -24.88 -7.92 0.78
C ILE A 216 -23.85 -6.86 0.41
N LEU A 217 -24.34 -5.76 -0.14
CA LEU A 217 -23.59 -4.58 -0.53
C LEU A 217 -23.62 -3.57 0.62
N VAL A 218 -22.47 -3.17 1.15
CA VAL A 218 -22.37 -2.15 2.20
C VAL A 218 -21.67 -0.92 1.63
N ASP A 219 -22.46 0.12 1.40
CA ASP A 219 -22.00 1.44 0.98
C ASP A 219 -21.57 2.25 2.22
N ASP A 220 -20.27 2.39 2.44
CA ASP A 220 -19.71 3.15 3.56
C ASP A 220 -19.61 4.66 3.23
N PHE A 221 -20.76 5.23 2.88
CA PHE A 221 -20.93 6.66 2.62
C PHE A 221 -20.22 7.17 1.35
N SER A 222 -20.43 6.49 0.23
CA SER A 222 -19.94 6.92 -1.10
C SER A 222 -20.55 8.26 -1.52
N SER A 223 -19.74 9.10 -2.16
CA SER A 223 -20.09 10.36 -2.81
C SER A 223 -20.43 10.22 -4.30
N ASN A 224 -20.01 9.13 -4.96
CA ASN A 224 -20.31 8.87 -6.37
C ASN A 224 -21.82 8.66 -6.59
N GLY A 225 -22.44 9.50 -7.41
CA GLY A 225 -23.88 9.47 -7.71
C GLY A 225 -24.34 8.20 -8.43
N GLU A 226 -23.47 7.60 -9.27
CA GLU A 226 -23.74 6.35 -10.00
C GLU A 226 -23.96 5.17 -9.03
N LEU A 227 -23.29 5.19 -7.87
CA LEU A 227 -23.44 4.18 -6.83
C LEU A 227 -24.76 4.32 -6.05
N LYS A 228 -25.57 5.34 -6.35
CA LYS A 228 -26.89 5.57 -5.77
C LYS A 228 -27.96 5.02 -6.71
N ALA A 229 -28.52 5.87 -7.56
CA ALA A 229 -29.68 5.53 -8.38
C ALA A 229 -29.39 4.36 -9.36
N ASP A 230 -28.27 4.40 -10.07
CA ASP A 230 -27.97 3.43 -11.12
C ASP A 230 -27.67 2.04 -10.52
N LEU A 231 -26.90 1.99 -9.43
CA LEU A 231 -26.66 0.74 -8.71
C LEU A 231 -27.96 0.18 -8.10
N ASP A 232 -28.83 1.03 -7.53
CA ASP A 232 -30.12 0.60 -6.98
C ASP A 232 -31.04 0.01 -8.06
N GLU A 233 -31.05 0.59 -9.27
CA GLU A 233 -31.79 0.05 -10.40
C GLU A 233 -31.27 -1.32 -10.82
N LYS A 234 -29.94 -1.49 -10.90
CA LYS A 234 -29.33 -2.78 -11.24
C LYS A 234 -29.64 -3.85 -10.20
N ILE A 235 -29.61 -3.49 -8.92
CA ILE A 235 -30.01 -4.38 -7.82
C ILE A 235 -31.46 -4.83 -7.98
N LYS A 236 -32.38 -3.92 -8.30
CA LYS A 236 -33.79 -4.25 -8.57
C LYS A 236 -33.90 -5.23 -9.73
N LEU A 237 -33.15 -5.04 -10.82
CA LEU A 237 -33.17 -5.93 -11.97
C LEU A 237 -32.69 -7.36 -11.63
N TYR A 238 -31.64 -7.50 -10.84
CA TYR A 238 -31.20 -8.81 -10.34
C TYR A 238 -32.28 -9.46 -9.46
N ASN A 239 -32.88 -8.68 -8.57
CA ASN A 239 -33.91 -9.18 -7.65
C ASN A 239 -35.24 -9.53 -8.33
N GLN A 240 -35.52 -9.01 -9.54
CA GLN A 240 -36.65 -9.48 -10.35
C GLN A 240 -36.48 -10.94 -10.77
N LYS A 241 -35.25 -11.39 -11.03
CA LYS A 241 -34.92 -12.78 -11.40
C LYS A 241 -34.72 -13.67 -10.18
N SER A 242 -34.14 -13.13 -9.12
CA SER A 242 -33.84 -13.87 -7.88
C SER A 242 -34.23 -13.01 -6.67
N PRO A 243 -35.50 -13.05 -6.23
CA PRO A 243 -36.01 -12.19 -5.17
C PRO A 243 -35.19 -12.28 -3.88
N GLY A 244 -34.72 -11.13 -3.41
CA GLY A 244 -33.97 -11.01 -2.15
C GLY A 244 -32.49 -11.43 -2.23
N LEU A 245 -31.98 -11.80 -3.42
CA LEU A 245 -30.59 -12.20 -3.60
C LEU A 245 -29.61 -11.06 -3.30
N LEU A 246 -29.88 -9.86 -3.82
CA LEU A 246 -29.05 -8.68 -3.58
C LEU A 246 -29.68 -7.77 -2.53
N LYS A 247 -28.89 -7.41 -1.51
CA LYS A 247 -29.27 -6.45 -0.46
C LYS A 247 -28.26 -5.32 -0.44
N ILE A 248 -28.72 -4.09 -0.24
CA ILE A 248 -27.84 -2.92 -0.08
C ILE A 248 -28.12 -2.21 1.23
N ILE A 249 -27.05 -1.88 1.95
CA ILE A 249 -27.07 -1.15 3.22
C ILE A 249 -26.19 0.09 3.02
N ARG A 250 -26.75 1.26 3.31
CA ARG A 250 -26.05 2.54 3.16
C ARG A 250 -25.82 3.19 4.51
N HIS A 251 -24.57 3.46 4.83
CA HIS A 251 -24.24 4.27 6.00
C HIS A 251 -24.56 5.75 5.75
N THR A 252 -24.99 6.44 6.80
CA THR A 252 -25.26 7.89 6.78
C THR A 252 -24.02 8.73 7.07
N LYS A 253 -22.91 8.08 7.46
CA LYS A 253 -21.58 8.68 7.66
C LYS A 253 -20.53 7.60 7.41
N ARG A 254 -19.33 8.00 7.03
CA ARG A 254 -18.20 7.06 6.87
C ARG A 254 -17.84 6.44 8.22
N ARG A 255 -17.91 5.11 8.32
CA ARG A 255 -17.61 4.34 9.54
C ARG A 255 -16.27 3.61 9.47
N GLY A 256 -15.71 3.46 8.27
CA GLY A 256 -14.44 2.75 8.05
C GLY A 256 -14.63 1.27 7.78
N LEU A 257 -13.57 0.64 7.27
CA LEU A 257 -13.58 -0.72 6.73
C LEU A 257 -14.10 -1.75 7.75
N ALA A 258 -13.54 -1.77 8.96
CA ALA A 258 -13.91 -2.76 9.99
C ALA A 258 -15.39 -2.65 10.39
N ALA A 259 -15.90 -1.43 10.58
CA ALA A 259 -17.29 -1.20 10.91
C ALA A 259 -18.24 -1.57 9.77
N ALA A 260 -17.88 -1.29 8.51
CA ALA A 260 -18.65 -1.69 7.33
C ALA A 260 -18.73 -3.22 7.18
N ARG A 261 -17.61 -3.92 7.42
CA ARG A 261 -17.59 -5.40 7.47
C ARG A 261 -18.54 -5.95 8.53
N ASN A 262 -18.55 -5.35 9.73
CA ASN A 262 -19.47 -5.73 10.80
C ASN A 262 -20.94 -5.52 10.40
N THR A 263 -21.28 -4.38 9.79
CA THR A 263 -22.64 -4.12 9.27
C THR A 263 -23.10 -5.22 8.31
N GLY A 264 -22.24 -5.62 7.37
CA GLY A 264 -22.55 -6.69 6.42
C GLY A 264 -22.77 -8.04 7.12
N ARG A 265 -21.93 -8.38 8.10
CA ARG A 265 -22.05 -9.62 8.88
C ARG A 265 -23.32 -9.65 9.72
N GLU A 266 -23.70 -8.53 10.33
CA GLU A 266 -24.93 -8.40 11.11
C GLU A 266 -26.19 -8.60 10.26
N ALA A 267 -26.16 -8.18 9.00
CA ALA A 267 -27.27 -8.39 8.07
C ALA A 267 -27.31 -9.78 7.43
N ALA A 268 -26.22 -10.54 7.50
CA ALA A 268 -26.10 -11.86 6.90
C ALA A 268 -26.91 -12.92 7.67
N THR A 269 -27.50 -13.85 6.90
CA THR A 269 -28.41 -14.88 7.39
C THR A 269 -28.00 -16.30 6.97
N ALA A 270 -26.92 -16.46 6.20
CA ALA A 270 -26.37 -17.76 5.85
C ALA A 270 -25.51 -18.35 6.97
N ASP A 271 -25.03 -19.57 6.80
CA ASP A 271 -24.18 -20.25 7.78
C ASP A 271 -22.75 -19.69 7.76
N VAL A 272 -22.24 -19.37 6.56
CA VAL A 272 -20.92 -18.82 6.30
C VAL A 272 -21.03 -17.44 5.69
N VAL A 273 -20.16 -16.52 6.12
CA VAL A 273 -19.96 -15.22 5.50
C VAL A 273 -18.63 -15.21 4.74
N ALA A 274 -18.63 -14.74 3.50
CA ALA A 274 -17.42 -14.39 2.75
C ALA A 274 -17.39 -12.87 2.56
N ILE A 275 -16.43 -12.21 3.18
CA ILE A 275 -16.23 -10.77 3.11
C ILE A 275 -15.17 -10.49 2.04
N LEU A 276 -15.60 -9.90 0.93
CA LEU A 276 -14.74 -9.59 -0.21
C LEU A 276 -14.65 -8.07 -0.42
N ASP A 277 -13.60 -7.63 -1.11
CA ASP A 277 -13.52 -6.27 -1.63
C ASP A 277 -14.48 -6.11 -2.83
N ALA A 278 -14.91 -4.88 -3.12
CA ALA A 278 -15.85 -4.62 -4.22
C ALA A 278 -15.23 -4.67 -5.64
N HIS A 279 -13.92 -4.89 -5.73
CA HIS A 279 -13.15 -4.91 -6.97
C HIS A 279 -12.45 -6.25 -7.17
N VAL A 280 -13.28 -7.32 -7.21
CA VAL A 280 -12.83 -8.70 -7.35
C VAL A 280 -13.55 -9.43 -8.48
N GLU A 281 -12.93 -10.48 -9.01
CA GLU A 281 -13.57 -11.50 -9.83
C GLU A 281 -13.21 -12.88 -9.29
N VAL A 282 -14.21 -13.64 -8.82
CA VAL A 282 -13.99 -14.97 -8.27
C VAL A 282 -13.71 -15.99 -9.38
N ASN A 283 -12.85 -16.98 -9.12
CA ASN A 283 -12.60 -18.06 -10.07
C ASN A 283 -13.69 -19.15 -9.97
N VAL A 284 -13.73 -20.06 -10.95
CA VAL A 284 -14.61 -21.23 -10.90
C VAL A 284 -14.27 -22.11 -9.68
N GLY A 285 -15.29 -22.60 -8.99
CA GLY A 285 -15.13 -23.51 -7.85
C GLY A 285 -14.46 -22.86 -6.62
N TRP A 286 -14.60 -21.54 -6.44
CA TRP A 286 -13.98 -20.82 -5.34
C TRP A 286 -14.67 -21.06 -3.98
N ALA A 287 -15.98 -21.32 -3.98
CA ALA A 287 -16.81 -21.34 -2.76
C ALA A 287 -16.79 -22.72 -2.08
N GLU A 288 -16.81 -23.80 -2.85
CA GLU A 288 -16.89 -25.17 -2.35
C GLU A 288 -15.72 -25.55 -1.43
N PRO A 289 -14.44 -25.23 -1.75
CA PRO A 289 -13.33 -25.48 -0.83
C PRO A 289 -13.49 -24.74 0.50
N ILE A 290 -13.96 -23.48 0.46
CA ILE A 290 -14.19 -22.63 1.63
C ILE A 290 -15.27 -23.24 2.52
N LEU A 291 -16.42 -23.56 1.93
CA LEU A 291 -17.59 -24.06 2.65
C LEU A 291 -17.34 -25.45 3.24
N ALA A 292 -16.67 -26.34 2.49
CA ALA A 292 -16.28 -27.65 2.99
C ALA A 292 -15.32 -27.51 4.18
N ARG A 293 -14.34 -26.62 4.10
CA ARG A 293 -13.36 -26.45 5.18
C ARG A 293 -13.98 -25.91 6.47
N ILE A 294 -14.86 -24.91 6.36
CA ILE A 294 -15.56 -24.34 7.52
C ILE A 294 -16.59 -25.33 8.10
N GLN A 295 -17.16 -26.21 7.27
CA GLN A 295 -18.05 -27.28 7.73
C GLN A 295 -17.30 -28.31 8.58
N GLU A 296 -16.06 -28.66 8.23
CA GLU A 296 -15.20 -29.55 9.01
C GLU A 296 -14.82 -28.94 10.37
N ASP A 297 -14.49 -27.66 10.40
CA ASP A 297 -14.11 -26.94 11.62
C ASP A 297 -14.61 -25.50 11.57
N ARG A 298 -15.70 -25.22 12.30
CA ARG A 298 -16.35 -23.90 12.33
C ARG A 298 -15.45 -22.79 12.87
N THR A 299 -14.35 -23.13 13.54
CA THR A 299 -13.41 -22.18 14.18
C THR A 299 -12.27 -21.74 13.25
N VAL A 300 -12.27 -22.25 12.01
CA VAL A 300 -11.32 -21.85 10.97
C VAL A 300 -11.85 -20.62 10.24
N ILE A 301 -11.00 -19.61 10.12
CA ILE A 301 -11.18 -18.51 9.16
C ILE A 301 -10.28 -18.80 7.96
N VAL A 302 -10.86 -18.75 6.76
CA VAL A 302 -10.14 -19.10 5.54
C VAL A 302 -9.93 -17.87 4.66
N SER A 303 -8.79 -17.84 3.97
CA SER A 303 -8.51 -16.89 2.90
C SER A 303 -8.34 -17.63 1.57
N PRO A 304 -8.92 -17.15 0.46
CA PRO A 304 -8.59 -17.66 -0.87
C PRO A 304 -7.18 -17.20 -1.26
N VAL A 305 -6.62 -17.80 -2.32
CA VAL A 305 -5.43 -17.25 -2.96
C VAL A 305 -5.82 -16.07 -3.84
N PHE A 306 -5.09 -14.97 -3.71
CA PHE A 306 -5.31 -13.76 -4.50
C PHE A 306 -4.56 -13.82 -5.82
N ASP A 307 -5.28 -13.83 -6.93
CA ASP A 307 -4.70 -13.49 -8.23
C ASP A 307 -4.77 -11.98 -8.45
N ASN A 308 -3.90 -11.45 -9.30
CA ASN A 308 -3.87 -10.02 -9.57
C ASN A 308 -4.57 -9.71 -10.90
N ILE A 309 -5.47 -8.74 -10.91
CA ILE A 309 -5.98 -8.11 -12.13
C ILE A 309 -5.23 -6.79 -12.27
N LEU A 310 -4.49 -6.63 -13.37
CA LEU A 310 -3.65 -5.45 -13.58
C LEU A 310 -4.50 -4.16 -13.65
N PHE A 311 -4.01 -3.09 -13.02
CA PHE A 311 -4.76 -1.81 -12.96
C PHE A 311 -4.95 -1.16 -14.34
N ASP A 312 -4.05 -1.42 -15.29
CA ASP A 312 -3.97 -0.77 -16.59
C ASP A 312 -4.73 -1.53 -17.69
N THR A 313 -4.53 -2.84 -17.78
CA THR A 313 -4.94 -3.71 -18.88
C THR A 313 -6.07 -4.66 -18.50
N PHE A 314 -6.38 -4.79 -17.21
CA PHE A 314 -7.34 -5.77 -16.67
C PHE A 314 -6.99 -7.23 -16.98
N GLU A 315 -5.74 -7.52 -17.38
CA GLU A 315 -5.24 -8.89 -17.54
C GLU A 315 -5.08 -9.56 -16.17
N LEU A 316 -5.38 -10.86 -16.12
CA LEU A 316 -5.23 -11.65 -14.90
C LEU A 316 -3.83 -12.28 -14.85
N ILE A 317 -3.09 -11.97 -13.78
CA ILE A 317 -1.79 -12.55 -13.45
C ILE A 317 -1.97 -13.53 -12.30
N LYS A 318 -1.61 -14.79 -12.55
CA LYS A 318 -1.63 -15.85 -11.54
C LYS A 318 -0.54 -15.59 -10.51
N TYR A 319 -0.92 -15.51 -9.23
CA TYR A 319 0.04 -15.40 -8.13
C TYR A 319 0.41 -16.77 -7.56
N ALA A 320 1.64 -16.88 -7.07
CA ALA A 320 2.10 -18.07 -6.37
C ALA A 320 1.35 -18.22 -5.04
N LEU A 321 1.20 -19.47 -4.60
CA LEU A 321 0.69 -19.76 -3.26
C LEU A 321 1.72 -19.30 -2.23
N ALA A 322 1.27 -18.57 -1.22
CA ALA A 322 2.07 -18.07 -0.12
C ALA A 322 1.26 -18.11 1.18
N VAL A 323 1.95 -17.91 2.29
CA VAL A 323 1.35 -17.69 3.59
C VAL A 323 1.19 -16.19 3.83
N ASP A 324 0.13 -15.78 4.51
CA ASP A 324 -0.05 -14.37 4.88
C ASP A 324 0.67 -14.10 6.22
N GLY A 325 1.59 -13.15 6.20
CA GLY A 325 2.32 -12.64 7.35
C GLY A 325 2.15 -11.14 7.53
N PHE A 326 2.85 -10.58 8.50
CA PHE A 326 2.98 -9.13 8.70
C PHE A 326 4.33 -8.75 9.33
N ASP A 327 4.73 -7.49 9.22
CA ASP A 327 5.92 -6.91 9.86
C ASP A 327 5.59 -6.18 11.18
N TRP A 328 6.57 -5.57 11.83
CA TRP A 328 6.34 -4.86 13.10
C TRP A 328 5.58 -3.54 12.97
N GLU A 329 5.44 -2.99 11.77
CA GLU A 329 4.52 -1.87 11.49
C GLU A 329 3.07 -2.37 11.29
N LEU A 330 2.89 -3.69 11.27
CA LEU A 330 1.65 -4.41 10.98
C LEU A 330 1.20 -4.31 9.53
N TRP A 331 2.15 -4.11 8.60
CA TRP A 331 1.90 -4.26 7.17
C TRP A 331 1.87 -5.72 6.78
N CYS A 332 0.88 -6.11 5.99
CA CYS A 332 0.80 -7.47 5.49
C CYS A 332 1.83 -7.75 4.41
N ARG A 333 2.23 -9.01 4.34
CA ARG A 333 3.23 -9.52 3.40
C ARG A 333 2.94 -10.98 3.07
N TYR A 334 3.51 -11.43 1.98
CA TYR A 334 3.51 -12.84 1.60
C TYR A 334 4.81 -13.49 2.09
N ASP A 335 4.68 -14.54 2.90
CA ASP A 335 5.79 -15.35 3.38
C ASP A 335 5.83 -16.71 2.67
N ALA A 336 7.01 -17.33 2.75
CA ALA A 336 7.24 -18.65 2.18
C ALA A 336 6.36 -19.73 2.85
N LEU A 337 6.06 -20.78 2.08
CA LEU A 337 5.26 -21.89 2.56
C LEU A 337 5.98 -22.66 3.69
N PRO A 338 5.25 -23.12 4.73
CA PRO A 338 5.84 -23.91 5.80
C PRO A 338 6.42 -25.21 5.25
N LYS A 339 7.60 -25.59 5.73
CA LYS A 339 8.28 -26.83 5.33
C LYS A 339 7.36 -28.05 5.48
N ASP A 340 6.67 -28.16 6.61
CA ASP A 340 5.77 -29.29 6.87
C ASP A 340 4.65 -29.39 5.83
N TRP A 341 4.17 -28.27 5.27
CA TRP A 341 3.18 -28.29 4.19
C TRP A 341 3.81 -28.74 2.86
N ILE A 342 5.02 -28.28 2.56
CA ILE A 342 5.77 -28.70 1.35
C ILE A 342 6.00 -30.22 1.39
N ASP A 343 6.38 -30.74 2.56
CA ASP A 343 6.67 -32.16 2.77
C ASP A 343 5.41 -33.06 2.66
N LEU A 344 4.18 -32.50 2.71
CA LEU A 344 2.94 -33.25 2.43
C LEU A 344 2.81 -33.67 0.96
N HIS A 345 3.47 -32.96 0.04
CA HIS A 345 3.36 -33.17 -1.42
C HIS A 345 1.92 -33.09 -1.98
N ASP A 346 0.99 -32.45 -1.24
CA ASP A 346 -0.39 -32.18 -1.66
C ASP A 346 -0.64 -30.68 -1.78
N VAL A 347 -0.58 -30.16 -3.01
CA VAL A 347 -0.81 -28.73 -3.27
C VAL A 347 -2.26 -28.29 -3.06
N THR A 348 -3.18 -29.23 -2.85
CA THR A 348 -4.59 -28.92 -2.60
C THR A 348 -4.90 -28.80 -1.11
N ALA A 349 -3.95 -29.16 -0.25
CA ALA A 349 -4.10 -29.12 1.19
C ALA A 349 -4.18 -27.67 1.70
N PRO A 350 -5.04 -27.37 2.70
CA PRO A 350 -5.04 -26.08 3.37
C PRO A 350 -3.66 -25.73 3.94
N VAL A 351 -3.25 -24.47 3.80
CA VAL A 351 -1.99 -23.96 4.36
C VAL A 351 -2.30 -23.18 5.64
N ARG A 352 -1.70 -23.55 6.78
CA ARG A 352 -1.82 -22.73 7.99
C ARG A 352 -1.13 -21.38 7.78
N SER A 353 -1.81 -20.31 8.16
CA SER A 353 -1.34 -18.95 7.95
C SER A 353 -1.31 -18.15 9.25
N PRO A 354 -0.21 -17.46 9.59
CA PRO A 354 -0.13 -16.58 10.74
C PRO A 354 -1.15 -15.45 10.72
N SER A 355 -1.39 -14.92 9.53
CA SER A 355 -2.24 -13.77 9.29
C SER A 355 -3.29 -14.06 8.22
N ILE A 356 -4.10 -13.05 7.94
CA ILE A 356 -4.96 -12.94 6.77
C ILE A 356 -4.68 -11.61 6.05
N MET A 357 -4.73 -11.60 4.72
CA MET A 357 -4.48 -10.38 3.97
C MET A 357 -5.62 -9.35 4.10
N GLY A 358 -6.88 -9.76 3.96
CA GLY A 358 -8.04 -8.87 4.12
C GLY A 358 -9.38 -9.46 3.69
N ILE A 359 -9.39 -10.20 2.57
CA ILE A 359 -10.54 -11.00 2.16
C ILE A 359 -10.57 -12.28 2.98
N LEU A 360 -11.75 -12.63 3.50
CA LEU A 360 -11.91 -13.76 4.42
C LEU A 360 -13.27 -14.42 4.28
N ALA A 361 -13.33 -15.70 4.64
CA ALA A 361 -14.57 -16.39 4.90
C ALA A 361 -14.54 -17.09 6.27
N ALA A 362 -15.66 -17.06 6.97
CA ALA A 362 -15.78 -17.62 8.31
C ALA A 362 -17.21 -18.08 8.59
N ASN A 363 -17.37 -19.02 9.52
CA ASN A 363 -18.67 -19.30 10.10
C ASN A 363 -19.23 -18.01 10.73
N ARG A 364 -20.47 -17.64 10.37
CA ARG A 364 -21.07 -16.35 10.76
C ARG A 364 -21.20 -16.19 12.27
N LEU A 365 -21.60 -17.26 12.96
CA LEU A 365 -21.79 -17.27 14.41
C LEU A 365 -20.45 -17.27 15.14
N PHE A 366 -19.49 -18.07 14.67
CA PHE A 366 -18.13 -18.05 15.23
C PHE A 366 -17.51 -16.65 15.16
N LEU A 367 -17.60 -15.97 14.01
CA LEU A 367 -17.06 -14.62 13.86
C LEU A 367 -17.70 -13.63 14.85
N GLU A 368 -18.99 -13.80 15.18
CA GLU A 368 -19.68 -13.02 16.22
C GLU A 368 -19.24 -13.39 17.63
N GLU A 369 -19.12 -14.69 17.94
CA GLU A 369 -18.67 -15.20 19.25
C GLU A 369 -17.29 -14.65 19.63
N ILE A 370 -16.38 -14.53 18.67
CA ILE A 370 -15.05 -13.96 18.89
C ILE A 370 -15.04 -12.42 18.79
N GLY A 371 -16.20 -11.76 18.74
CA GLY A 371 -16.32 -10.29 18.82
C GLY A 371 -16.20 -9.52 17.49
N SER A 372 -16.45 -10.17 16.35
CA SER A 372 -16.39 -9.59 14.99
C SER A 372 -15.08 -8.85 14.73
N LEU A 373 -15.04 -7.78 13.91
CA LEU A 373 -13.87 -6.92 13.75
C LEU A 373 -13.88 -5.76 14.75
N ASP A 374 -12.70 -5.18 15.06
CA ASP A 374 -12.60 -4.00 15.92
C ASP A 374 -13.25 -2.74 15.32
N ALA A 375 -14.51 -2.47 15.68
CA ALA A 375 -15.24 -1.27 15.29
C ALA A 375 -14.62 0.05 15.80
N GLY A 376 -13.67 -0.01 16.74
CA GLY A 376 -12.89 1.16 17.17
C GLY A 376 -11.74 1.53 16.23
N MET A 377 -11.47 0.72 15.20
CA MET A 377 -10.50 1.03 14.15
C MET A 377 -11.05 2.05 13.15
N LEU A 378 -10.21 3.00 12.77
CA LEU A 378 -10.60 4.08 11.87
C LEU A 378 -10.12 3.81 10.45
N THR A 379 -10.98 4.11 9.48
CA THR A 379 -10.68 4.14 8.04
C THR A 379 -10.18 2.81 7.47
N TYR A 380 -8.90 2.48 7.65
CA TYR A 380 -8.19 1.36 7.03
C TYR A 380 -6.94 0.98 7.83
N GLY A 381 -6.58 -0.30 7.85
CA GLY A 381 -5.29 -0.81 8.30
C GLY A 381 -5.32 -1.40 9.71
N GLY A 382 -4.64 -2.54 9.87
CA GLY A 382 -4.47 -3.26 11.13
C GLY A 382 -5.61 -4.21 11.49
N GLU A 383 -6.79 -4.12 10.86
CA GLU A 383 -7.95 -4.94 11.23
C GLU A 383 -7.79 -6.42 10.89
N ASN A 384 -7.06 -6.68 9.81
CA ASN A 384 -6.67 -8.00 9.35
C ASN A 384 -5.67 -8.65 10.32
N VAL A 385 -4.65 -7.91 10.76
CA VAL A 385 -3.69 -8.38 11.76
C VAL A 385 -4.36 -8.58 13.13
N GLU A 386 -5.21 -7.64 13.58
CA GLU A 386 -5.98 -7.77 14.82
C GLU A 386 -6.81 -9.04 14.85
N LEU A 387 -7.61 -9.27 13.81
CA LEU A 387 -8.42 -10.47 13.68
C LEU A 387 -7.53 -11.71 13.71
N SER A 388 -6.37 -11.66 13.05
CA SER A 388 -5.47 -12.80 12.99
C SER A 388 -4.88 -13.19 14.34
N LEU A 389 -4.38 -12.19 15.07
CA LEU A 389 -3.86 -12.38 16.42
C LEU A 389 -4.92 -12.94 17.34
N ARG A 390 -6.14 -12.39 17.27
CA ARG A 390 -7.26 -12.85 18.08
C ARG A 390 -7.66 -14.28 17.75
N VAL A 391 -7.85 -14.63 16.47
CA VAL A 391 -8.27 -15.98 16.07
C VAL A 391 -7.30 -17.02 16.61
N TRP A 392 -6.00 -16.83 16.40
CA TRP A 392 -4.98 -17.77 16.87
C TRP A 392 -4.87 -17.82 18.39
N GLN A 393 -4.82 -16.67 19.06
CA GLN A 393 -4.68 -16.64 20.52
C GLN A 393 -5.93 -17.18 21.22
N CYS A 394 -7.11 -17.03 20.65
CA CYS A 394 -8.39 -17.40 21.26
C CYS A 394 -8.94 -18.76 20.79
N GLY A 395 -8.11 -19.60 20.18
CA GLY A 395 -8.42 -21.02 19.92
C GLY A 395 -8.99 -21.36 18.54
N GLY A 396 -9.09 -20.39 17.63
CA GLY A 396 -9.36 -20.61 16.21
C GLY A 396 -8.08 -20.82 15.40
N ARG A 397 -8.23 -20.87 14.07
CA ARG A 397 -7.11 -21.03 13.12
C ARG A 397 -7.35 -20.22 11.86
N ILE A 398 -6.27 -19.84 11.19
CA ILE A 398 -6.34 -19.20 9.87
C ILE A 398 -5.67 -20.09 8.84
N GLU A 399 -6.32 -20.26 7.70
CA GLU A 399 -5.82 -21.11 6.62
C GLU A 399 -6.01 -20.45 5.24
N VAL A 400 -5.01 -20.57 4.38
CA VAL A 400 -5.11 -20.24 2.95
C VAL A 400 -5.50 -21.50 2.19
N LEU A 401 -6.50 -21.42 1.31
CA LEU A 401 -7.00 -22.55 0.54
C LEU A 401 -6.54 -22.49 -0.92
N PRO A 402 -5.58 -23.34 -1.36
CA PRO A 402 -5.01 -23.24 -2.71
C PRO A 402 -6.01 -23.41 -3.86
N CYS A 403 -7.07 -24.19 -3.62
CA CYS A 403 -8.11 -24.45 -4.61
C CYS A 403 -9.22 -23.39 -4.64
N SER A 404 -9.23 -22.45 -3.70
CA SER A 404 -10.11 -21.27 -3.76
C SER A 404 -9.30 -20.08 -4.22
N ARG A 405 -9.66 -19.48 -5.36
CA ARG A 405 -8.94 -18.35 -5.93
C ARG A 405 -9.88 -17.20 -6.24
N VAL A 406 -9.46 -16.00 -5.87
CA VAL A 406 -10.18 -14.76 -6.12
C VAL A 406 -9.21 -13.79 -6.75
N ALA A 407 -9.54 -13.27 -7.93
CA ALA A 407 -8.75 -12.26 -8.60
C ALA A 407 -9.13 -10.88 -8.03
N HIS A 408 -8.14 -10.11 -7.61
CA HIS A 408 -8.29 -8.79 -7.00
C HIS A 408 -7.70 -7.74 -7.95
N LEU A 409 -8.46 -6.67 -8.21
CA LEU A 409 -7.98 -5.54 -9.02
C LEU A 409 -7.01 -4.70 -8.22
N GLU A 410 -5.74 -4.71 -8.62
CA GLU A 410 -4.75 -3.84 -8.02
C GLU A 410 -5.09 -2.38 -8.29
N ARG A 411 -4.66 -1.52 -7.37
CA ARG A 411 -4.71 -0.08 -7.55
C ARG A 411 -3.29 0.44 -7.64
N HIS A 412 -3.07 1.33 -8.59
CA HIS A 412 -1.86 2.12 -8.64
C HIS A 412 -1.78 3.09 -7.44
N HIS A 413 -2.89 3.72 -7.07
CA HIS A 413 -3.00 4.57 -5.87
C HIS A 413 -4.38 4.48 -5.22
N LYS A 414 -4.48 4.89 -3.93
CA LYS A 414 -5.74 4.86 -3.15
C LYS A 414 -6.38 6.27 -3.13
N PRO A 415 -7.43 6.54 -3.93
CA PRO A 415 -7.96 7.90 -4.09
C PRO A 415 -8.76 8.41 -2.89
N TYR A 416 -9.30 7.52 -2.05
CA TYR A 416 -10.22 7.84 -0.96
C TYR A 416 -9.54 8.23 0.37
N SER A 417 -8.20 8.27 0.42
CA SER A 417 -7.44 8.79 1.57
C SER A 417 -5.99 9.08 1.16
N LEU A 418 -5.66 10.37 1.01
CA LEU A 418 -4.33 10.83 0.58
C LEU A 418 -3.26 10.63 1.66
N ASP A 419 -3.64 10.58 2.94
CA ASP A 419 -2.74 10.27 4.05
C ASP A 419 -3.40 9.30 5.04
N LEU A 420 -2.92 8.06 5.02
CA LEU A 420 -3.33 6.99 5.92
C LEU A 420 -2.44 6.88 7.17
N THR A 421 -1.38 7.69 7.29
CA THR A 421 -0.37 7.55 8.34
C THR A 421 -0.97 7.63 9.74
N ILE A 422 -1.84 8.62 9.99
CA ILE A 422 -2.48 8.83 11.29
C ILE A 422 -3.41 7.66 11.67
N PRO A 423 -4.43 7.29 10.85
CA PRO A 423 -5.31 6.19 11.21
C PRO A 423 -4.56 4.86 11.31
N MET A 424 -3.53 4.63 10.48
CA MET A 424 -2.73 3.41 10.54
C MET A 424 -1.91 3.30 11.82
N LYS A 425 -1.17 4.34 12.20
CA LYS A 425 -0.46 4.38 13.49
C LYS A 425 -1.43 4.15 14.64
N ARG A 426 -2.57 4.85 14.63
CA ARG A 426 -3.61 4.71 15.66
C ARG A 426 -4.11 3.27 15.77
N ASN A 427 -4.50 2.66 14.66
CA ASN A 427 -5.01 1.29 14.65
C ASN A 427 -3.92 0.29 15.06
N ALA A 428 -2.67 0.49 14.62
CA ALA A 428 -1.54 -0.35 15.02
C ALA A 428 -1.30 -0.32 16.53
N LEU A 429 -1.40 0.86 17.16
CA LEU A 429 -1.32 0.99 18.61
C LEU A 429 -2.47 0.27 19.32
N ARG A 430 -3.71 0.30 18.78
CA ARG A 430 -4.81 -0.51 19.33
C ARG A 430 -4.48 -1.99 19.31
N VAL A 431 -3.98 -2.51 18.19
CA VAL A 431 -3.58 -3.92 18.08
C VAL A 431 -2.49 -4.25 19.10
N ALA A 432 -1.46 -3.42 19.17
CA ALA A 432 -0.32 -3.61 20.05
C ALA A 432 -0.74 -3.66 21.54
N GLU A 433 -1.56 -2.70 21.97
CA GLU A 433 -2.03 -2.61 23.35
C GLU A 433 -3.01 -3.72 23.74
N ILE A 434 -3.80 -4.24 22.81
CA ILE A 434 -4.77 -5.31 23.11
C ILE A 434 -4.12 -6.70 23.05
N TRP A 435 -3.28 -6.96 22.05
CA TRP A 435 -2.93 -8.33 21.63
C TRP A 435 -1.44 -8.68 21.68
N MET A 436 -0.53 -7.72 21.90
CA MET A 436 0.91 -7.93 21.75
C MET A 436 1.71 -7.92 23.06
N ASP A 437 1.06 -7.83 24.21
CA ASP A 437 1.67 -7.96 25.54
C ASP A 437 2.93 -7.08 25.71
N GLU A 438 4.03 -7.60 26.24
CA GLU A 438 5.29 -6.87 26.37
C GLU A 438 6.01 -6.59 25.04
N TYR A 439 5.54 -7.16 23.93
CA TYR A 439 6.13 -6.98 22.60
C TYR A 439 5.58 -5.77 21.87
N LYS A 440 4.58 -5.08 22.43
CA LYS A 440 4.04 -3.83 21.88
C LYS A 440 5.12 -2.79 21.59
N ASP A 441 6.19 -2.75 22.39
CA ASP A 441 7.32 -1.84 22.19
C ASP A 441 7.92 -1.93 20.78
N MET A 442 7.88 -3.11 20.15
CA MET A 442 8.34 -3.30 18.76
C MET A 442 7.51 -2.51 17.76
N VAL A 443 6.18 -2.43 17.94
CA VAL A 443 5.29 -1.64 17.08
C VAL A 443 5.55 -0.16 17.25
N TYR A 444 5.76 0.29 18.49
CA TYR A 444 6.12 1.68 18.77
C TYR A 444 7.46 2.05 18.12
N MET A 445 8.47 1.19 18.25
CA MET A 445 9.79 1.39 17.64
C MET A 445 9.74 1.38 16.11
N ALA A 446 8.95 0.49 15.51
CA ALA A 446 8.79 0.41 14.05
C ALA A 446 8.20 1.71 13.48
N TRP A 447 7.10 2.20 14.10
CA TRP A 447 6.47 3.47 13.71
C TRP A 447 7.20 4.74 14.20
N ASN A 448 8.34 4.60 14.89
CA ASN A 448 9.10 5.68 15.54
C ASN A 448 8.23 6.56 16.47
N ILE A 449 7.44 5.91 17.32
CA ILE A 449 6.57 6.51 18.34
C ILE A 449 7.24 6.33 19.71
N PRO A 450 7.26 7.35 20.59
CA PRO A 450 7.84 7.21 21.93
C PRO A 450 7.05 6.18 22.77
N LEU A 451 7.77 5.28 23.46
CA LEU A 451 7.16 4.23 24.29
C LEU A 451 6.28 4.79 25.43
N GLN A 452 6.62 5.97 25.92
CA GLN A 452 5.83 6.71 26.92
C GLN A 452 5.29 7.98 26.28
N ASN A 453 4.05 8.33 26.60
CA ASN A 453 3.40 9.53 26.09
C ASN A 453 3.45 9.62 24.55
N SER A 454 2.91 8.59 23.87
CA SER A 454 2.90 8.48 22.39
C SER A 454 2.34 9.72 21.67
N GLY A 455 1.50 10.50 22.35
CA GLY A 455 0.76 11.62 21.76
C GLY A 455 -0.35 11.17 20.82
N ILE A 456 -0.59 9.86 20.70
CA ILE A 456 -1.60 9.27 19.81
C ILE A 456 -2.72 8.70 20.68
N ASP A 457 -3.91 9.28 20.55
CA ASP A 457 -5.13 8.73 21.14
C ASP A 457 -5.65 7.57 20.29
N PHE A 458 -5.36 6.35 20.74
CA PHE A 458 -5.88 5.13 20.13
C PHE A 458 -7.30 4.77 20.58
N GLY A 459 -7.95 5.60 21.39
CA GLY A 459 -9.32 5.44 21.88
C GLY A 459 -9.49 4.31 22.90
N ASP A 460 -10.73 4.13 23.37
CA ASP A 460 -11.06 3.10 24.35
C ASP A 460 -10.88 1.68 23.77
N ILE A 461 -10.19 0.83 24.54
CA ILE A 461 -9.93 -0.59 24.23
C ILE A 461 -10.49 -1.53 25.30
N SER A 462 -11.19 -1.01 26.32
CA SER A 462 -11.69 -1.77 27.47
C SER A 462 -12.53 -2.98 27.06
N SER A 463 -13.46 -2.80 26.12
CA SER A 463 -14.31 -3.88 25.60
C SER A 463 -13.52 -4.99 24.90
N ARG A 464 -12.42 -4.64 24.22
CA ARG A 464 -11.54 -5.59 23.53
C ARG A 464 -10.67 -6.36 24.52
N MET A 465 -10.15 -5.69 25.55
CA MET A 465 -9.44 -6.35 26.65
C MET A 465 -10.34 -7.32 27.41
N ALA A 466 -11.55 -6.90 27.78
CA ALA A 466 -12.53 -7.75 28.47
C ALA A 466 -12.91 -8.97 27.62
N LEU A 467 -13.01 -8.81 26.30
CA LEU A 467 -13.24 -9.93 25.38
C LEU A 467 -12.06 -10.91 25.38
N ARG A 468 -10.81 -10.42 25.32
CA ARG A 468 -9.59 -11.24 25.38
C ARG A 468 -9.54 -12.08 26.67
N GLU A 469 -9.87 -11.47 27.81
CA GLU A 469 -9.96 -12.15 29.10
C GLU A 469 -11.08 -13.20 29.12
N LYS A 470 -12.28 -12.83 28.66
CA LYS A 470 -13.46 -13.72 28.60
C LYS A 470 -13.18 -14.98 27.78
N LEU A 471 -12.52 -14.83 26.64
CA LEU A 471 -12.17 -15.93 25.74
C LEU A 471 -10.95 -16.74 26.21
N LYS A 472 -10.29 -16.33 27.31
CA LYS A 472 -9.09 -16.98 27.86
C LYS A 472 -8.00 -17.16 26.82
N CYS A 473 -7.76 -16.11 26.04
CA CYS A 473 -6.81 -16.16 24.94
C CYS A 473 -5.37 -16.35 25.45
N LYS A 474 -4.55 -17.00 24.63
CA LYS A 474 -3.13 -17.22 24.87
C LYS A 474 -2.36 -15.89 24.77
N THR A 475 -1.09 -15.91 25.17
CA THR A 475 -0.20 -14.75 25.10
C THR A 475 0.36 -14.56 23.68
N PHE A 476 0.88 -13.37 23.41
CA PHE A 476 1.59 -13.09 22.18
C PHE A 476 2.92 -13.86 22.07
N ASP A 477 3.60 -14.14 23.19
CA ASP A 477 4.76 -15.04 23.21
C ASP A 477 4.40 -16.44 22.70
N TRP A 478 3.25 -16.98 23.08
CA TRP A 478 2.75 -18.24 22.53
C TRP A 478 2.51 -18.13 21.03
N TYR A 479 1.92 -17.03 20.56
CA TYR A 479 1.68 -16.79 19.13
C TYR A 479 2.99 -16.77 18.33
N LEU A 480 4.01 -16.03 18.77
CA LEU A 480 5.31 -15.98 18.11
C LEU A 480 5.97 -17.37 18.05
N LYS A 481 5.90 -18.15 19.13
CA LYS A 481 6.55 -19.48 19.19
C LYS A 481 5.83 -20.56 18.39
N ASN A 482 4.50 -20.51 18.33
CA ASN A 482 3.69 -21.63 17.80
C ASN A 482 3.02 -21.32 16.45
N VAL A 483 2.86 -20.04 16.11
CA VAL A 483 2.14 -19.61 14.92
C VAL A 483 3.07 -18.83 13.98
N TYR A 484 3.77 -17.81 14.48
CA TYR A 484 4.57 -16.92 13.63
C TYR A 484 6.03 -16.74 14.07
N PRO A 485 6.86 -17.80 14.03
CA PRO A 485 8.26 -17.74 14.47
C PRO A 485 9.18 -16.95 13.54
N LEU A 486 8.68 -16.51 12.38
CA LEU A 486 9.40 -15.63 11.45
C LEU A 486 9.48 -14.19 11.99
N LEU A 487 8.47 -13.74 12.72
CA LEU A 487 8.42 -12.41 13.32
C LEU A 487 9.29 -12.41 14.58
N LYS A 488 10.46 -11.75 14.53
CA LYS A 488 11.51 -11.87 15.55
C LYS A 488 11.55 -10.63 16.44
N PRO A 489 11.24 -10.74 17.75
CA PRO A 489 11.31 -9.59 18.65
C PRO A 489 12.76 -9.24 19.00
N VAL A 490 13.07 -7.96 19.12
CA VAL A 490 14.43 -7.45 19.40
C VAL A 490 14.45 -6.70 20.72
N ARG A 491 14.67 -7.43 21.82
CA ARG A 491 14.69 -6.87 23.20
C ARG A 491 15.99 -6.13 23.55
N SER A 492 17.01 -6.21 22.69
CA SER A 492 18.31 -5.58 22.92
C SER A 492 18.36 -4.10 22.55
N ILE A 493 17.33 -3.57 21.88
CA ILE A 493 17.28 -2.15 21.50
C ILE A 493 17.12 -1.29 22.75
N VAL A 494 18.01 -0.30 22.89
CA VAL A 494 18.01 0.64 24.03
C VAL A 494 17.88 2.10 23.64
N ALA A 495 18.06 2.42 22.37
CA ALA A 495 17.72 3.72 21.82
C ALA A 495 17.27 3.59 20.37
N TYR A 496 16.36 4.48 19.94
CA TYR A 496 15.82 4.44 18.59
C TYR A 496 15.33 5.80 18.09
N GLY A 497 15.06 5.86 16.80
CA GLY A 497 14.49 7.02 16.11
C GLY A 497 15.54 7.81 15.34
N ARG A 498 15.30 9.10 15.12
CA ARG A 498 16.24 9.93 14.34
C ARG A 498 17.52 10.16 15.09
N MET A 499 18.64 10.02 14.40
CA MET A 499 19.98 10.28 14.94
C MET A 499 20.57 11.53 14.27
N LYS A 500 21.07 12.46 15.10
CA LYS A 500 21.55 13.79 14.69
C LYS A 500 22.93 14.06 15.26
N ASN A 501 23.68 14.93 14.58
CA ASN A 501 24.98 15.43 15.04
C ASN A 501 24.86 16.92 15.38
N THR A 502 25.60 17.37 16.41
CA THR A 502 25.55 18.77 16.87
C THR A 502 26.06 19.82 15.89
N LEU A 503 26.74 19.42 14.81
CA LEU A 503 27.15 20.35 13.74
C LEU A 503 25.94 20.94 12.97
N ASP A 504 24.85 20.18 12.80
CA ASP A 504 23.57 20.70 12.28
C ASP A 504 22.39 19.78 12.66
N GLU A 505 21.55 20.24 13.59
CA GLU A 505 20.41 19.45 14.09
C GLU A 505 19.26 19.26 13.07
N ARG A 506 19.35 19.89 11.90
CA ARG A 506 18.38 19.72 10.79
C ARG A 506 18.75 18.55 9.89
N ILE A 507 19.91 17.94 10.11
CA ILE A 507 20.46 16.86 9.31
C ILE A 507 20.46 15.57 10.15
N CYS A 508 19.95 14.50 9.56
CA CYS A 508 19.76 13.20 10.17
C CYS A 508 20.57 12.13 9.43
N LEU A 509 21.03 11.12 10.18
CA LEU A 509 21.57 9.89 9.61
C LEU A 509 20.46 9.14 8.86
N ASP A 510 20.76 8.73 7.64
CA ASP A 510 19.83 8.04 6.74
C ASP A 510 20.54 6.84 6.10
N GLN A 511 19.78 5.78 5.82
CA GLN A 511 20.30 4.60 5.13
C GLN A 511 20.73 4.89 3.68
N GLY A 512 20.18 5.94 3.06
CA GLY A 512 20.41 6.26 1.66
C GLY A 512 19.65 5.36 0.69
N ALA A 513 20.10 5.31 -0.56
CA ALA A 513 19.44 4.56 -1.61
C ALA A 513 19.56 3.03 -1.39
N VAL A 514 18.49 2.31 -1.70
CA VAL A 514 18.46 0.85 -1.76
C VAL A 514 18.02 0.44 -3.17
N PRO A 515 18.81 -0.36 -3.92
CA PRO A 515 20.08 -0.99 -3.54
C PRO A 515 21.24 0.02 -3.39
N GLY A 516 22.11 -0.20 -2.41
CA GLY A 516 23.24 0.67 -2.08
C GLY A 516 23.67 0.49 -0.63
N ASN A 517 24.97 0.65 -0.33
CA ASN A 517 25.58 0.36 0.99
C ASN A 517 26.23 1.58 1.65
N THR A 518 25.93 2.78 1.17
CA THR A 518 26.53 4.01 1.68
C THR A 518 25.47 4.78 2.46
N PRO A 519 25.55 4.82 3.80
CA PRO A 519 24.67 5.67 4.59
C PRO A 519 24.98 7.15 4.27
N ILE A 520 23.97 8.00 4.38
CA ILE A 520 24.07 9.42 4.02
C ILE A 520 23.63 10.31 5.19
N MET A 521 24.02 11.58 5.11
CA MET A 521 23.43 12.63 5.93
C MET A 521 22.43 13.39 5.07
N HIS A 522 21.18 13.45 5.52
CA HIS A 522 20.11 14.10 4.77
C HIS A 522 19.26 14.98 5.68
N HIS A 523 18.54 15.95 5.12
CA HIS A 523 17.56 16.72 5.89
C HIS A 523 16.60 15.79 6.63
N CYS A 524 16.36 16.08 7.91
CA CYS A 524 15.41 15.31 8.70
C CYS A 524 13.99 15.45 8.13
N HIS A 525 13.33 14.34 7.81
CA HIS A 525 12.04 14.32 7.12
C HIS A 525 11.14 13.15 7.51
N GLN A 526 9.89 13.18 7.04
CA GLN A 526 8.86 12.18 7.35
C GLN A 526 8.40 11.35 6.15
N TYR A 527 8.92 11.61 4.93
CA TYR A 527 8.46 10.91 3.73
C TYR A 527 8.99 9.48 3.58
N SER A 528 10.06 9.13 4.29
CA SER A 528 10.53 7.75 4.47
C SER A 528 11.14 7.59 5.86
N PRO A 529 11.25 6.35 6.38
CA PRO A 529 11.88 6.09 7.67
C PRO A 529 13.35 6.53 7.68
N GLN A 530 13.69 7.42 8.61
CA GLN A 530 15.07 7.81 8.95
C GLN A 530 15.40 7.32 10.36
N ASN A 531 15.08 6.05 10.60
CA ASN A 531 15.19 5.46 11.93
C ASN A 531 16.57 4.80 12.08
N VAL A 532 17.11 4.97 13.27
CA VAL A 532 18.30 4.28 13.75
C VAL A 532 17.89 3.52 14.99
N TYR A 533 18.41 2.30 15.18
CA TYR A 533 18.19 1.48 16.37
C TYR A 533 19.55 1.10 16.95
N TYR A 534 19.79 1.44 18.20
CA TYR A 534 21.03 1.10 18.91
C TYR A 534 20.80 -0.05 19.89
N HIS A 535 21.62 -1.08 19.77
CA HIS A 535 21.55 -2.29 20.57
C HIS A 535 22.50 -2.24 21.77
N LEU A 536 22.13 -2.90 22.87
CA LEU A 536 22.99 -3.10 24.05
C LEU A 536 24.35 -3.73 23.71
N THR A 537 24.37 -4.57 22.69
CA THR A 537 25.56 -5.25 22.17
C THR A 537 26.47 -4.31 21.35
N GLY A 538 26.01 -3.11 21.01
CA GLY A 538 26.78 -2.04 20.38
C GLY A 538 26.54 -1.84 18.88
N GLU A 539 25.63 -2.59 18.27
CA GLU A 539 25.27 -2.46 16.86
C GLU A 539 24.32 -1.27 16.64
N PHE A 540 24.51 -0.59 15.51
CA PHE A 540 23.56 0.37 14.97
C PHE A 540 22.87 -0.22 13.75
N TYR A 541 21.55 -0.36 13.82
CA TYR A 541 20.73 -0.67 12.66
C TYR A 541 20.19 0.63 12.06
N VAL A 542 20.34 0.84 10.76
CA VAL A 542 19.93 2.08 10.08
C VAL A 542 18.95 1.74 8.97
N GLY A 543 17.76 2.34 9.01
CA GLY A 543 16.66 2.07 8.08
C GLY A 543 15.40 1.54 8.80
N PRO A 544 14.49 0.85 8.08
CA PRO A 544 13.32 0.22 8.68
C PRO A 544 13.72 -0.93 9.62
N LEU A 545 12.91 -1.18 10.66
CA LEU A 545 13.09 -2.31 11.57
C LEU A 545 12.57 -3.59 10.91
N ILE A 546 13.45 -4.40 10.32
CA ILE A 546 13.07 -5.64 9.64
C ILE A 546 12.73 -6.69 10.70
N ALA A 547 13.68 -6.96 11.61
CA ALA A 547 13.47 -7.82 12.78
C ALA A 547 12.70 -9.12 12.45
N GLN A 548 13.22 -9.85 11.45
CA GLN A 548 12.71 -11.13 10.98
C GLN A 548 13.78 -12.21 11.11
N ARG A 549 13.37 -13.47 11.22
CA ARG A 549 14.31 -14.57 11.42
C ARG A 549 15.22 -14.81 10.21
N ASP A 550 14.64 -14.71 9.02
CA ASP A 550 15.29 -15.12 7.76
C ASP A 550 15.70 -13.90 6.91
N ALA A 551 15.72 -12.71 7.51
CA ALA A 551 16.17 -11.47 6.89
C ALA A 551 17.09 -10.70 7.84
N ASP A 552 18.06 -9.99 7.27
CA ASP A 552 19.03 -9.21 8.03
C ASP A 552 18.62 -7.75 8.08
N ASP A 553 18.58 -7.21 9.30
CA ASP A 553 18.72 -5.78 9.50
C ASP A 553 20.10 -5.30 9.00
N ARG A 554 20.20 -4.01 8.69
CA ARG A 554 21.42 -3.43 8.12
C ARG A 554 22.25 -2.74 9.18
N CYS A 555 23.47 -3.23 9.39
CA CYS A 555 24.41 -2.74 10.39
C CYS A 555 25.29 -1.62 9.82
N LEU A 556 25.43 -0.52 10.57
CA LEU A 556 26.47 0.48 10.33
C LEU A 556 27.83 -0.12 10.67
N THR A 557 28.78 -0.05 9.73
CA THR A 557 30.08 -0.69 9.86
C THR A 557 31.24 0.28 9.60
N ASP A 558 32.34 0.03 10.31
CA ASP A 558 33.66 0.58 10.02
C ASP A 558 34.49 -0.50 9.27
N PRO A 559 34.84 -0.28 7.98
CA PRO A 559 35.64 -1.23 7.19
C PRO A 559 37.09 -1.43 7.66
N GLY A 560 37.58 -0.66 8.63
CA GLY A 560 38.98 -0.63 9.08
C GLY A 560 39.86 0.33 8.28
N GLU A 561 39.57 0.51 7.00
CA GLU A 561 40.31 1.37 6.08
C GLU A 561 39.37 2.37 5.37
N GLY A 562 39.94 3.42 4.78
CA GLY A 562 39.19 4.48 4.08
C GLY A 562 38.44 5.43 5.01
N GLU A 563 37.87 6.51 4.46
CA GLU A 563 37.23 7.57 5.25
C GLU A 563 35.72 7.33 5.48
N LYS A 564 35.06 6.41 4.76
CA LYS A 564 33.59 6.30 4.77
C LYS A 564 33.09 5.06 5.52
N PRO A 565 32.03 5.18 6.34
CA PRO A 565 31.32 4.00 6.85
C PRO A 565 30.52 3.32 5.75
N THR A 566 30.12 2.08 6.00
CA THR A 566 29.22 1.33 5.12
C THR A 566 28.03 0.79 5.90
N LEU A 567 26.97 0.43 5.17
CA LEU A 567 25.76 -0.15 5.69
C LEU A 567 25.55 -1.51 5.01
N GLU A 568 25.76 -2.60 5.74
CA GLU A 568 25.73 -3.97 5.19
C GLU A 568 24.71 -4.82 5.96
N PRO A 569 24.11 -5.86 5.34
CA PRO A 569 23.38 -6.88 6.07
C PRO A 569 24.23 -7.40 7.23
N CYS A 570 23.70 -7.42 8.46
CA CYS A 570 24.50 -7.69 9.65
C CYS A 570 25.24 -9.04 9.59
N SER A 571 24.62 -10.11 9.05
CA SER A 571 25.31 -11.41 8.93
C SER A 571 26.48 -11.35 7.94
N LYS A 572 26.31 -10.61 6.84
CA LYS A 572 27.37 -10.38 5.85
C LYS A 572 28.49 -9.54 6.45
N ALA A 573 28.18 -8.48 7.18
CA ALA A 573 29.18 -7.65 7.84
C ALA A 573 30.06 -8.46 8.80
N VAL A 574 29.47 -9.38 9.57
CA VAL A 574 30.21 -10.31 10.45
C VAL A 574 31.07 -11.27 9.63
N LYS A 575 30.52 -11.86 8.56
CA LYS A 575 31.25 -12.78 7.66
C LYS A 575 32.47 -12.09 7.02
N ASP A 576 32.30 -10.85 6.61
CA ASP A 576 33.34 -10.01 5.98
C ASP A 576 34.26 -9.35 7.02
N ARG A 577 34.10 -9.67 8.32
CA ARG A 577 34.90 -9.18 9.45
C ARG A 577 34.94 -7.65 9.57
N LEU A 578 33.84 -6.99 9.22
CA LEU A 578 33.68 -5.55 9.39
C LEU A 578 33.45 -5.22 10.87
N ASN A 579 33.84 -4.00 11.27
CA ASN A 579 33.73 -3.59 12.67
C ASN A 579 32.35 -2.97 12.92
N ILE A 580 31.42 -3.77 13.46
CA ILE A 580 30.01 -3.39 13.64
C ILE A 580 29.64 -2.90 15.04
N HIS A 581 30.57 -2.98 16.00
CA HIS A 581 30.29 -2.63 17.39
C HIS A 581 30.80 -1.24 17.75
N TRP A 582 29.91 -0.43 18.32
CA TRP A 582 30.11 0.97 18.64
C TRP A 582 29.79 1.23 20.12
N ASP A 583 30.61 2.06 20.75
CA ASP A 583 30.33 2.66 22.03
C ASP A 583 29.58 3.97 21.81
N PHE A 584 28.38 4.06 22.36
CA PHE A 584 27.51 5.23 22.25
C PHE A 584 26.68 5.43 23.51
N LYS A 585 26.57 6.71 23.91
CA LYS A 585 25.54 7.24 24.80
C LYS A 585 25.03 8.55 24.17
N PRO A 586 23.74 8.90 24.32
CA PRO A 586 23.21 10.16 23.81
C PRO A 586 24.02 11.36 24.33
N GLY A 587 24.34 12.31 23.45
CA GLY A 587 25.14 13.49 23.78
C GLY A 587 26.65 13.22 23.86
N ARG A 588 27.13 12.06 23.40
CA ARG A 588 28.56 11.70 23.35
C ARG A 588 28.99 11.36 21.92
N ALA A 589 30.30 11.16 21.74
CA ALA A 589 30.86 10.65 20.49
C ALA A 589 30.42 9.18 20.25
N VAL A 590 30.38 8.78 18.98
CA VAL A 590 30.12 7.40 18.56
C VAL A 590 31.45 6.78 18.16
N ILE A 591 31.96 5.84 18.96
CA ILE A 591 33.32 5.32 18.83
C ILE A 591 33.28 3.84 18.44
N ASN A 592 33.99 3.44 17.38
CA ASN A 592 34.10 2.03 17.04
C ASN A 592 34.99 1.30 18.06
N ARG A 593 34.53 0.16 18.59
CA ARG A 593 35.23 -0.57 19.66
C ARG A 593 36.59 -1.10 19.25
N VAL A 594 36.80 -1.43 17.98
CA VAL A 594 38.03 -2.07 17.48
C VAL A 594 38.96 -1.03 16.90
N THR A 595 38.51 -0.25 15.92
CA THR A 595 39.37 0.71 15.19
C THR A 595 39.66 1.98 16.01
N LYS A 596 38.88 2.22 17.06
CA LYS A 596 38.90 3.43 17.90
C LYS A 596 38.63 4.73 17.14
N ARG A 597 38.14 4.63 15.90
CA ARG A 597 37.70 5.78 15.09
C ARG A 597 36.31 6.23 15.53
N CYS A 598 36.05 7.52 15.38
CA CYS A 598 34.74 8.11 15.59
C CYS A 598 33.95 8.18 14.29
N LEU A 599 32.65 7.93 14.38
CA LEU A 599 31.69 8.32 13.35
C LEU A 599 31.44 9.83 13.47
N GLU A 600 31.78 10.58 12.43
CA GLU A 600 31.68 12.03 12.40
C GLU A 600 31.04 12.55 11.13
N MET A 601 30.70 13.84 11.14
CA MET A 601 30.15 14.55 10.00
C MET A 601 31.16 15.59 9.50
N LYS A 602 31.35 15.64 8.18
CA LYS A 602 32.25 16.60 7.51
C LYS A 602 31.49 17.31 6.39
N LYS A 603 31.71 18.61 6.27
CA LYS A 603 31.14 19.41 5.18
C LYS A 603 31.90 19.12 3.90
N ASP A 604 31.19 18.75 2.84
CA ASP A 604 31.77 18.56 1.52
C ASP A 604 32.00 19.90 0.80
N VAL A 605 32.64 19.83 -0.37
CA VAL A 605 32.98 20.99 -1.20
C VAL A 605 31.75 21.76 -1.71
N TRP A 606 30.57 21.13 -1.73
CA TRP A 606 29.33 21.73 -2.22
C TRP A 606 28.44 22.22 -1.06
N GLY A 607 28.96 22.11 0.17
CA GLY A 607 28.30 22.55 1.39
C GLY A 607 27.32 21.54 1.99
N GLY A 608 27.22 20.34 1.41
CA GLY A 608 26.50 19.19 1.97
C GLY A 608 27.29 18.57 3.11
N TYR A 609 26.64 17.69 3.88
CA TYR A 609 27.30 16.94 4.94
C TYR A 609 27.48 15.48 4.53
N THR A 610 28.62 14.91 4.89
CA THR A 610 28.96 13.51 4.64
C THR A 610 29.43 12.84 5.92
N LEU A 611 29.17 11.53 6.04
CA LEU A 611 29.70 10.72 7.12
C LEU A 611 31.15 10.37 6.87
N VAL A 612 31.97 10.47 7.91
CA VAL A 612 33.38 10.12 7.90
C VAL A 612 33.78 9.32 9.14
N LEU A 613 34.80 8.48 8.99
CA LEU A 613 35.44 7.70 10.04
C LEU A 613 36.85 8.24 10.26
N GLN A 614 37.05 8.93 11.37
CA GLN A 614 38.31 9.62 11.66
C GLN A 614 38.65 9.60 13.15
N ALA A 615 39.78 10.21 13.52
CA ALA A 615 40.11 10.44 14.92
C ALA A 615 39.04 11.31 15.58
N CYS A 616 38.68 10.98 16.83
CA CYS A 616 37.61 11.66 17.54
C CYS A 616 37.91 13.14 17.80
N THR A 617 36.98 13.99 17.40
CA THR A 617 36.91 15.42 17.68
C THR A 617 35.84 15.69 18.76
N ALA A 618 35.41 16.95 18.90
CA ALA A 618 34.37 17.34 19.85
C ALA A 618 32.93 17.07 19.35
N GLN A 619 32.75 16.36 18.23
CA GLN A 619 31.43 16.04 17.69
C GLN A 619 30.68 15.05 18.58
N VAL A 620 29.40 15.33 18.80
CA VAL A 620 28.52 14.46 19.59
C VAL A 620 27.23 14.17 18.83
N TRP A 621 26.66 13.00 19.14
CA TRP A 621 25.45 12.50 18.51
C TRP A 621 24.31 12.42 19.52
N THR A 622 23.10 12.76 19.07
CA THR A 622 21.85 12.56 19.81
C THR A 622 20.96 11.61 19.04
N ILE A 623 20.13 10.86 19.78
CA ILE A 623 19.12 9.98 19.21
C ILE A 623 17.77 10.30 19.88
N GLN A 624 16.71 10.23 19.09
CA GLN A 624 15.40 10.78 19.45
C GLN A 624 14.79 10.17 20.73
N TYR A 625 14.92 8.85 20.92
CA TYR A 625 14.30 8.14 22.05
C TYR A 625 15.27 7.15 22.71
N THR A 626 15.15 6.99 24.02
CA THR A 626 15.84 5.96 24.81
C THR A 626 14.83 5.07 25.55
N VAL A 627 15.20 3.82 25.78
CA VAL A 627 14.36 2.82 26.44
C VAL A 627 14.79 2.69 27.91
N ARG A 628 13.82 2.72 28.84
CA ARG A 628 14.03 2.45 30.28
C ARG A 628 15.17 3.26 30.93
N ASN A 629 15.24 4.57 30.70
CA ASN A 629 16.27 5.49 31.23
C ASN A 629 17.71 5.12 30.84
N TRP A 630 17.90 4.34 29.77
CA TRP A 630 19.24 4.06 29.26
C TRP A 630 19.96 5.35 28.87
N GLY A 631 21.14 5.56 29.44
CA GLY A 631 21.95 6.76 29.22
C GLY A 631 21.62 7.94 30.14
N SER A 632 20.72 7.77 31.12
CA SER A 632 20.52 8.72 32.22
C SER A 632 21.57 8.47 33.32
N ASP A 633 22.68 9.20 33.28
CA ASP A 633 23.64 9.31 34.40
C ASP A 633 23.38 10.60 35.18
#